data_AF-A0A4R2D703-F1
#
_entry.id   AF-A0A4R2D703-F1
#
_cell.length_a   1.000
_cell.length_b   1.000
_cell.length_c   1.000
_cell.angle_alpha   90.00
_cell.angle_beta   90.00
_cell.angle_gamma   90.00
#
_symmetry.space_group_name_H-M   'P 1'
#
loop_
_entity.id
_entity.type
_entity.pdbx_description
1 polymer ?
#
loop_
_entity_poly.entity_id
_entity_poly.type
_entity_poly.pdbx_seq_one_letter_code
_entity_poly.pdbx_strand_id
1 'polypeptide(L)'
;MSTHESSPGRVPDPDKPEEPAPDVTPAGPDTPSVPDVPPGPSIPDVPPIDPEPTPDPDITPSGTRAPTIEEITGYTEGGVPTFDSVRDKIERRAGTAIGMEELAHESAAGRTLDEKYEDRKKAAADKLDEIRRALKNT
;
A
#
# COMPACT_ATOMS: atom_id res chain seq x y z
N MET A 1 -31.94 -10.81 -30.69
CA MET A 1 -31.78 -9.52 -29.97
C MET A 1 -32.30 -9.73 -28.56
N SER A 2 -31.42 -9.80 -27.57
CA SER A 2 -31.81 -9.81 -26.15
C SER A 2 -30.96 -8.80 -25.40
N THR A 3 -31.68 -7.88 -24.77
CA THR A 3 -31.26 -6.74 -23.97
C THR A 3 -30.57 -7.21 -22.69
N HIS A 4 -29.43 -6.62 -22.34
CA HIS A 4 -28.86 -6.74 -20.98
C HIS A 4 -29.49 -5.65 -20.11
N GLU A 5 -30.32 -6.09 -19.16
CA GLU A 5 -30.97 -5.27 -18.14
C GLU A 5 -29.94 -4.81 -17.10
N SER A 6 -29.91 -3.51 -16.82
CA SER A 6 -29.06 -2.89 -15.82
C SER A 6 -29.55 -3.30 -14.42
N SER A 7 -28.77 -4.10 -13.71
CA SER A 7 -29.07 -4.45 -12.31
C SER A 7 -28.85 -3.22 -11.43
N PRO A 8 -29.88 -2.67 -10.75
CA PRO A 8 -29.75 -1.47 -9.93
C PRO A 8 -28.90 -1.77 -8.69
N GLY A 9 -28.10 -0.78 -8.29
CA GLY A 9 -27.16 -0.86 -7.17
C GLY A 9 -27.80 -1.50 -5.94
N ARG A 10 -27.13 -2.52 -5.41
CA ARG A 10 -27.52 -3.22 -4.18
C ARG A 10 -27.48 -2.23 -3.02
N VAL A 11 -28.65 -1.76 -2.60
CA VAL A 11 -28.81 -1.08 -1.31
C VAL A 11 -28.53 -2.14 -0.23
N PRO A 12 -27.53 -1.95 0.64
CA PRO A 12 -27.26 -2.93 1.69
C PRO A 12 -28.38 -2.92 2.73
N ASP A 13 -28.88 -4.12 3.06
CA ASP A 13 -29.89 -4.37 4.08
C ASP A 13 -29.31 -4.03 5.47
N PRO A 14 -29.92 -3.11 6.25
CA PRO A 14 -29.36 -2.65 7.53
C PRO A 14 -29.38 -3.73 8.64
N ASP A 15 -30.20 -4.78 8.49
CA ASP A 15 -30.30 -5.87 9.46
C ASP A 15 -29.44 -7.08 9.07
N LYS A 16 -28.84 -7.07 7.87
CA LYS A 16 -27.87 -8.09 7.46
C LYS A 16 -26.56 -7.85 8.22
N PRO A 17 -25.98 -8.86 8.91
CA PRO A 17 -24.67 -8.73 9.51
C PRO A 17 -23.67 -8.25 8.45
N GLU A 18 -22.95 -7.18 8.78
CA GLU A 18 -21.83 -6.69 7.99
C GLU A 18 -20.91 -7.89 7.73
N GLU A 19 -20.70 -8.24 6.45
CA GLU A 19 -19.75 -9.30 6.14
C GLU A 19 -18.42 -8.88 6.77
N PRO A 20 -17.78 -9.76 7.57
CA PRO A 20 -16.58 -9.38 8.27
C PRO A 20 -15.58 -8.87 7.23
N ALA A 21 -14.99 -7.70 7.49
CA ALA A 21 -13.85 -7.23 6.72
C ALA A 21 -12.86 -8.40 6.58
N PRO A 22 -12.22 -8.58 5.41
CA PRO A 22 -11.28 -9.67 5.24
C PRO A 22 -10.28 -9.62 6.39
N ASP A 23 -10.09 -10.76 7.04
CA ASP A 23 -9.20 -10.89 8.18
C ASP A 23 -7.81 -10.42 7.76
N VAL A 24 -7.44 -9.21 8.19
CA VAL A 24 -6.07 -8.72 8.12
C VAL A 24 -5.29 -9.31 9.28
N THR A 25 -5.34 -10.65 9.41
CA THR A 25 -4.48 -11.35 10.36
C THR A 25 -3.05 -10.97 9.99
N PRO A 26 -2.25 -10.42 10.92
CA PRO A 26 -0.80 -10.39 10.75
C PRO A 26 -0.37 -11.81 10.39
N ALA A 27 0.52 -11.96 9.40
CA ALA A 27 0.93 -13.27 8.88
C ALA A 27 1.12 -14.28 10.02
N GLY A 28 0.28 -15.31 10.03
CA GLY A 28 0.39 -16.42 10.98
C GLY A 28 1.71 -17.18 10.77
N PRO A 29 2.04 -18.13 11.66
CA PRO A 29 3.26 -18.94 11.56
C PRO A 29 3.37 -19.75 10.25
N ASP A 30 2.28 -19.86 9.49
CA ASP A 30 2.23 -20.42 8.14
C ASP A 30 2.69 -19.44 7.04
N THR A 31 3.39 -18.37 7.42
CA THR A 31 4.15 -17.55 6.47
C THR A 31 5.02 -18.51 5.66
N PRO A 32 5.01 -18.49 4.31
CA PRO A 32 5.83 -19.41 3.54
C PRO A 32 7.27 -19.24 4.00
N SER A 33 7.81 -20.29 4.62
CA SER A 33 9.20 -20.31 5.04
C SER A 33 10.04 -20.06 3.80
N VAL A 34 10.96 -19.10 3.87
CA VAL A 34 11.94 -18.90 2.81
C VAL A 34 12.59 -20.27 2.59
N PRO A 35 12.51 -20.86 1.38
CA PRO A 35 13.14 -22.15 1.15
C PRO A 35 14.61 -22.04 1.54
N ASP A 36 15.12 -23.05 2.26
CA ASP A 36 16.53 -23.13 2.61
C ASP A 36 17.33 -22.99 1.32
N VAL A 37 17.93 -21.82 1.11
CA VAL A 37 18.71 -21.54 -0.09
C VAL A 37 19.94 -22.42 0.05
N PRO A 38 20.16 -23.39 -0.87
CA PRO A 38 21.38 -24.19 -0.80
C PRO A 38 22.57 -23.23 -0.78
N PRO A 39 23.64 -23.54 -0.02
CA PRO A 39 24.81 -22.68 0.01
C PRO A 39 25.21 -22.39 -1.43
N GLY A 40 25.31 -21.10 -1.73
CA GLY A 40 25.70 -20.65 -3.06
C GLY A 40 27.01 -21.30 -3.48
N PRO A 41 27.27 -21.41 -4.79
CA PRO A 41 28.53 -21.97 -5.27
C PRO A 41 29.71 -21.28 -4.57
N SER A 42 30.72 -22.05 -4.17
CA SER A 42 31.92 -21.51 -3.55
C SER A 42 32.47 -20.40 -4.45
N ILE A 43 32.45 -19.17 -3.95
CA ILE A 43 33.04 -18.03 -4.65
C ILE A 43 34.53 -18.36 -4.77
N PRO A 44 35.09 -18.47 -5.98
CA PRO A 44 36.51 -18.69 -6.14
C PRO A 44 37.27 -17.57 -5.44
N ASP A 45 38.38 -17.89 -4.79
CA ASP A 45 39.27 -16.89 -4.20
C ASP A 45 39.82 -16.01 -5.33
N VAL A 46 39.16 -14.87 -5.56
CA VAL A 46 39.58 -13.89 -6.56
C VAL A 46 40.78 -13.18 -5.95
N PRO A 47 41.98 -13.25 -6.57
CA PRO A 47 43.13 -12.52 -6.06
C PRO A 47 42.79 -11.04 -5.96
N PRO A 48 43.36 -10.29 -5.00
CA PRO A 48 43.12 -8.86 -4.89
C PRO A 48 43.43 -8.20 -6.24
N ILE A 49 42.39 -7.63 -6.84
CA ILE A 49 42.48 -6.89 -8.10
C ILE A 49 43.22 -5.61 -7.76
N ASP A 50 44.39 -5.40 -8.38
CA ASP A 50 45.07 -4.11 -8.34
C ASP A 50 44.12 -3.10 -8.99
N PRO A 51 43.65 -2.04 -8.29
CA PRO A 51 42.70 -1.12 -8.86
C PRO A 51 43.32 -0.50 -10.11
N GLU A 52 42.82 -0.89 -11.28
CA GLU A 52 43.09 -0.12 -12.49
C GLU A 52 42.64 1.33 -12.23
N PRO A 53 43.40 2.33 -12.70
CA PRO A 53 43.00 3.72 -12.52
C PRO A 53 41.60 3.88 -13.10
N THR A 54 40.62 4.10 -12.22
CA THR A 54 39.28 4.48 -12.64
C THR A 54 39.44 5.76 -13.44
N PRO A 55 38.95 5.82 -14.70
CA PRO A 55 38.95 7.08 -15.41
C PRO A 55 38.26 8.10 -14.52
N ASP A 56 38.90 9.26 -14.34
CA ASP A 56 38.29 10.39 -13.65
C ASP A 56 36.88 10.60 -14.21
N PRO A 57 35.86 10.92 -13.39
CA PRO A 57 34.56 11.25 -13.92
C PRO A 57 34.77 12.38 -14.92
N ASP A 58 34.49 12.10 -16.19
CA ASP A 58 34.59 13.11 -17.24
C ASP A 58 33.58 14.20 -16.89
N ILE A 59 34.07 15.30 -16.29
CA ILE A 59 33.27 16.48 -15.96
C ILE A 59 33.08 17.31 -17.25
N THR A 60 32.87 16.65 -18.38
CA THR A 60 32.42 17.32 -19.58
C THR A 60 31.06 17.94 -19.26
N PRO A 61 30.87 19.26 -19.48
CA PRO A 61 29.54 19.82 -19.35
C PRO A 61 28.65 19.08 -20.34
N SER A 62 27.70 18.32 -19.80
CA SER A 62 26.72 17.57 -20.58
C SER A 62 25.99 18.58 -21.45
N GLY A 63 26.44 18.69 -22.71
CA GLY A 63 25.72 19.44 -23.73
C GLY A 63 24.33 18.85 -23.85
N THR A 64 23.35 19.67 -24.24
CA THR A 64 21.96 19.24 -24.42
C THR A 64 21.90 18.05 -25.39
N ARG A 65 21.86 16.84 -24.83
CA ARG A 65 21.64 15.58 -25.55
C ARG A 65 20.14 15.29 -25.51
N ALA A 66 19.64 14.69 -26.59
CA ALA A 66 18.28 14.18 -26.60
C ALA A 66 18.10 13.11 -25.50
N PRO A 67 16.97 13.13 -24.77
CA PRO A 67 16.70 12.13 -23.75
C PRO A 67 16.66 10.74 -24.37
N THR A 68 17.18 9.77 -23.63
CA THR A 68 17.21 8.35 -23.98
C THR A 68 15.82 7.73 -23.84
N ILE A 69 15.60 6.59 -24.49
CA ILE A 69 14.34 5.82 -24.37
C ILE A 69 14.08 5.45 -22.90
N GLU A 70 15.13 5.11 -22.15
CA GLU A 70 15.03 4.75 -20.75
C GLU A 70 14.59 5.94 -19.88
N GLU A 71 15.09 7.14 -20.14
CA GLU A 71 14.68 8.37 -19.45
C GLU A 71 13.23 8.77 -19.78
N ILE A 72 12.77 8.52 -21.00
CA ILE A 72 11.40 8.88 -21.42
C ILE A 72 10.39 7.86 -20.92
N THR A 73 10.71 6.58 -21.01
CA THR A 73 9.75 5.49 -20.74
C THR A 73 9.87 4.94 -19.32
N GLY A 74 11.05 5.04 -18.72
CA GLY A 74 11.40 4.33 -17.49
C GLY A 74 11.70 2.84 -17.70
N TYR A 75 11.85 2.37 -18.94
CA TYR A 75 12.16 0.97 -19.25
C TYR A 75 13.40 0.88 -20.12
N THR A 76 14.20 -0.16 -19.88
CA THR A 76 15.29 -0.58 -20.77
C THR A 76 14.73 -1.08 -22.10
N GLU A 77 15.59 -1.19 -23.12
CA GLU A 77 15.19 -1.78 -24.41
C GLU A 77 14.67 -3.21 -24.28
N GLY A 78 15.12 -3.95 -23.26
CA GLY A 78 14.64 -5.29 -22.92
C GLY A 78 13.28 -5.31 -22.19
N GLY A 79 12.65 -4.15 -21.99
CA GLY A 79 11.36 -4.02 -21.31
C GLY A 79 11.43 -4.15 -19.79
N VAL A 80 12.62 -4.06 -19.19
CA VAL A 80 12.81 -4.10 -17.74
C VAL A 80 12.73 -2.68 -17.20
N PRO A 81 11.93 -2.40 -16.14
CA PRO A 81 11.92 -1.07 -15.52
C PRO A 81 13.31 -0.65 -15.04
N THR A 82 13.69 0.60 -15.28
CA THR A 82 14.91 1.16 -14.69
C THR A 82 14.70 1.35 -13.18
N PHE A 83 15.80 1.36 -12.43
CA PHE A 83 15.74 1.58 -10.98
C PHE A 83 15.08 2.92 -10.62
N ASP A 84 15.41 3.98 -11.37
CA ASP A 84 14.83 5.31 -11.15
C ASP A 84 13.32 5.31 -11.42
N SER A 85 12.84 4.63 -12.47
CA SER A 85 11.40 4.53 -12.72
C SER A 85 10.62 3.86 -11.58
N VAL A 86 11.22 2.84 -10.96
CA VAL A 86 10.61 2.12 -9.82
C VAL A 86 10.63 3.01 -8.59
N ARG A 87 11.74 3.71 -8.32
CA ARG A 87 11.84 4.67 -7.23
C ARG A 87 10.78 5.76 -7.35
N ASP A 88 10.71 6.44 -8.49
CA ASP A 88 9.74 7.50 -8.76
C ASP A 88 8.31 7.01 -8.60
N LYS A 89 8.03 5.77 -9.01
CA LYS A 89 6.72 5.14 -8.84
C LYS A 89 6.38 4.88 -7.38
N ILE A 90 7.35 4.42 -6.59
CA ILE A 90 7.18 4.20 -5.14
C ILE A 90 6.95 5.53 -4.44
N GLU A 91 7.76 6.55 -4.72
CA GLU A 91 7.63 7.88 -4.13
C GLU A 91 6.26 8.51 -4.44
N ARG A 92 5.82 8.42 -5.69
CA ARG A 92 4.48 8.89 -6.10
C ARG A 92 3.36 8.16 -5.37
N ARG A 93 3.47 6.83 -5.23
CA ARG A 93 2.47 6.02 -4.51
C ARG A 93 2.45 6.35 -3.02
N ALA A 94 3.62 6.50 -2.40
CA ALA A 94 3.74 6.86 -0.99
C ALA A 94 3.15 8.25 -0.73
N GLY A 95 3.53 9.26 -1.54
CA GLY A 95 2.98 10.61 -1.41
C GLY A 95 1.45 10.66 -1.61
N THR A 96 0.93 9.86 -2.56
CA THR A 96 -0.52 9.73 -2.74
C THR A 96 -1.17 9.08 -1.52
N ALA A 97 -0.65 7.95 -1.05
CA ALA A 97 -1.22 7.23 0.08
C ALA A 97 -1.33 8.09 1.34
N ILE A 98 -0.29 8.90 1.62
CA ILE A 98 -0.28 9.83 2.76
C ILE A 98 -1.43 10.86 2.66
N GLY A 99 -1.76 11.36 1.47
CA GLY A 99 -2.84 12.34 1.28
C GLY A 99 -4.24 11.73 1.10
N MET A 100 -4.33 10.44 0.77
CA MET A 100 -5.62 9.80 0.47
C MET A 100 -6.48 9.59 1.71
N GLU A 101 -5.89 9.37 2.88
CA GLU A 101 -6.63 9.18 4.13
C GLU A 101 -7.43 10.42 4.50
N GLU A 102 -6.81 11.60 4.43
CA GLU A 102 -7.49 12.88 4.68
C GLU A 102 -8.67 13.08 3.72
N LEU A 103 -8.45 12.83 2.43
CA LEU A 103 -9.50 12.95 1.42
C LEU A 103 -10.64 11.92 1.64
N ALA A 104 -10.30 10.71 2.09
CA ALA A 104 -11.28 9.68 2.39
C ALA A 104 -12.13 10.06 3.62
N HIS A 105 -11.51 10.62 4.65
CA HIS A 105 -12.20 11.12 5.85
C HIS A 105 -13.11 12.31 5.50
N GLU A 106 -12.62 13.27 4.70
CA GLU A 106 -13.43 14.40 4.21
C GLU A 106 -14.49 14.02 3.15
N SER A 107 -14.52 12.77 2.70
CA SER A 107 -15.55 12.33 1.75
C SER A 107 -16.93 12.28 2.42
N ALA A 108 -18.00 12.27 1.61
CA ALA A 108 -19.36 12.10 2.16
C ALA A 108 -19.50 10.76 2.90
N ALA A 109 -18.90 9.68 2.36
CA ALA A 109 -18.91 8.38 3.01
C ALA A 109 -18.12 8.39 4.33
N GLY A 110 -16.95 9.03 4.37
CA GLY A 110 -16.13 9.18 5.57
C GLY A 110 -16.91 9.80 6.72
N ARG A 111 -17.50 10.99 6.50
CA ARG A 111 -18.35 11.67 7.49
C ARG A 111 -19.48 10.78 8.02
N THR A 112 -20.16 10.03 7.15
CA THR A 112 -21.26 9.14 7.59
C THR A 112 -20.77 7.96 8.43
N LEU A 113 -19.54 7.48 8.22
CA LEU A 113 -18.96 6.42 9.04
C LEU A 113 -18.58 6.95 10.42
N ASP A 114 -18.02 8.16 10.49
CA ASP A 114 -17.67 8.82 11.74
C ASP A 114 -18.91 9.11 12.60
N GLU A 115 -19.98 9.61 11.99
CA GLU A 115 -21.27 9.82 12.65
C GLU A 115 -21.78 8.52 13.28
N LYS A 116 -21.81 7.43 12.51
CA LYS A 116 -22.23 6.10 13.01
C LYS A 116 -21.32 5.60 14.14
N TYR A 117 -20.02 5.86 14.06
CA TYR A 117 -19.08 5.48 15.10
C TYR A 117 -19.35 6.22 16.41
N GLU A 118 -19.54 7.55 16.35
CA GLU A 118 -19.85 8.35 17.53
C GLU A 118 -21.23 8.01 18.11
N ASP A 119 -22.23 7.71 17.28
CA ASP A 119 -23.54 7.24 17.75
C ASP A 119 -23.43 5.92 18.54
N ARG A 120 -22.66 4.95 18.02
CA ARG A 120 -22.41 3.67 18.72
C ARG A 120 -21.66 3.89 20.05
N LYS A 121 -20.66 4.75 20.05
CA LYS A 121 -19.87 5.09 21.24
C LYS A 121 -20.72 5.78 22.30
N LYS A 122 -21.60 6.70 21.90
CA LYS A 122 -22.56 7.34 22.81
C LYS A 122 -23.54 6.32 23.39
N ALA A 123 -24.13 5.47 22.55
CA ALA A 123 -25.04 4.42 23.01
C ALA A 123 -24.36 3.46 24.01
N ALA A 124 -23.10 3.09 23.76
CA ALA A 124 -22.32 2.28 24.69
C ALA A 124 -22.05 3.01 26.02
N ALA A 125 -21.72 4.30 25.97
CA ALA A 125 -21.50 5.12 27.17
C ALA A 125 -22.79 5.24 28.00
N ASP A 126 -23.92 5.54 27.36
CA ASP A 126 -25.23 5.63 28.01
C ASP A 126 -25.60 4.30 28.70
N LYS A 127 -25.32 3.17 28.04
CA LYS A 127 -25.58 1.85 28.62
C LYS A 127 -24.69 1.56 29.83
N LEU A 128 -23.41 1.94 29.79
CA LEU A 128 -22.51 1.82 30.94
C LEU A 128 -22.99 2.66 32.12
N ASP A 129 -23.53 3.86 31.87
CA ASP A 129 -24.07 4.72 32.91
C ASP A 129 -25.37 4.18 33.52
N GLU A 130 -26.21 3.52 32.73
CA GLU A 130 -27.35 2.76 33.25
C GLU A 130 -26.90 1.64 34.19
N ILE A 131 -25.93 0.83 33.78
CA ILE A 131 -25.37 -0.27 34.60
C ILE A 131 -24.78 0.28 35.90
N ARG A 132 -23.98 1.35 35.84
CA ARG A 132 -23.41 1.99 37.03
C ARG A 132 -24.49 2.49 38.00
N ARG A 133 -25.60 3.02 37.49
CA ARG A 133 -26.73 3.46 38.32
C ARG A 133 -27.44 2.27 38.96
N ALA A 134 -27.68 1.19 38.22
CA ALA A 134 -28.28 -0.03 38.75
C ALA A 134 -27.46 -0.61 39.91
N LEU A 135 -26.12 -0.64 39.77
CA LEU A 135 -25.21 -1.12 40.82
C LEU A 135 -25.18 -0.24 42.08
N LYS A 136 -25.42 1.07 41.95
CA LYS A 136 -25.48 1.99 43.10
C LYS A 136 -26.80 1.95 43.86
N ASN A 137 -27.86 1.50 43.20
CA ASN A 137 -29.20 1.39 43.77
C ASN A 137 -29.50 -0.01 44.34
N THR A 138 -28.48 -0.86 44.43
CA THR A 138 -28.52 -2.19 45.09
C THR A 138 -27.74 -2.12 46.39
#